data_AF-A0A1B8XWA0-F1
#
_entry.id   AF-A0A1B8XWA0-F1
#
_cell.length_a   1.000
_cell.length_b   1.000
_cell.length_c   1.000
_cell.angle_alpha   90.00
_cell.angle_beta   90.00
_cell.angle_gamma   90.00
#
_symmetry.space_group_name_H-M   'P 1'
#
loop_
_entity.id
_entity.type
_entity.pdbx_description
1 polymer ?
#
loop_
_entity_poly.entity_id
_entity_poly.type
_entity_poly.pdbx_seq_one_letter_code
_entity_poly.pdbx_strand_id
1 'polypeptide(L)'
;ALIEELEAKFYEGTFNWDNVKQHDAASLLKFFIRELPLPLLTVEYLKAFHSVQYLPTKKHRLQALNLLVILLPEIHRDTLKALLEFLQRVVDHREQNKMILKNVAMIMAPNLFSVHTYQLKTVDQGALEGAFSAARTASVMLFMIKYQNLLWTIPKFIVAQVRRQNIVNQKKLSKEKPMKKLLKRMAYDREKSEKCTSE
;
A
#
# COMPACT_ATOMS: atom_id res chain seq x y z
N ALA A 1 -13.79 -6.00 28.60
CA ALA A 1 -13.14 -7.19 29.19
C ALA A 1 -11.96 -7.67 28.35
N LEU A 2 -12.14 -8.50 27.31
CA LEU A 2 -11.01 -9.10 26.58
C LEU A 2 -10.13 -8.07 25.82
N ILE A 3 -10.75 -7.09 25.17
CA ILE A 3 -10.03 -6.02 24.46
C ILE A 3 -9.24 -5.16 25.45
N GLU A 4 -9.87 -4.73 26.54
CA GLU A 4 -9.22 -3.93 27.59
C GLU A 4 -8.06 -4.68 28.26
N GLU A 5 -8.23 -5.98 28.51
CA GLU A 5 -7.15 -6.82 29.03
C GLU A 5 -6.00 -6.97 28.04
N LEU A 6 -6.31 -7.17 26.75
CA LEU A 6 -5.30 -7.20 25.69
C LEU A 6 -4.55 -5.88 25.64
N GLU A 7 -5.24 -4.74 25.56
CA GLU A 7 -4.62 -3.41 25.51
C GLU A 7 -3.71 -3.14 26.71
N ALA A 8 -4.13 -3.54 27.92
CA ALA A 8 -3.32 -3.37 29.13
C ALA A 8 -2.06 -4.25 29.13
N LYS A 9 -2.15 -5.51 28.68
CA LYS A 9 -1.08 -6.52 28.82
C LYS A 9 -0.24 -6.73 27.57
N PHE A 10 -0.66 -6.22 26.40
CA PHE A 10 -0.04 -6.54 25.12
C PHE A 10 1.42 -6.06 25.05
N TYR A 11 1.69 -4.82 25.45
CA TYR A 11 3.05 -4.26 25.43
C TYR A 11 3.96 -4.85 26.50
N GLU A 12 3.39 -5.40 27.57
CA GLU A 12 4.12 -6.11 28.63
C GLU A 12 4.42 -7.57 28.24
N GLY A 13 3.79 -8.08 27.17
CA GLY A 13 3.93 -9.47 26.74
C GLY A 13 3.29 -10.49 27.70
N THR A 14 2.45 -10.05 28.63
CA THR A 14 1.85 -10.88 29.68
C THR A 14 0.44 -11.38 29.32
N PHE A 15 -0.04 -11.06 28.12
CA PHE A 15 -1.34 -11.52 27.64
C PHE A 15 -1.31 -13.03 27.34
N ASN A 16 -2.15 -13.79 28.04
CA ASN A 16 -2.20 -15.24 27.90
C ASN A 16 -3.14 -15.65 26.76
N TRP A 17 -2.55 -16.04 25.62
CA TRP A 17 -3.29 -16.52 24.45
C TRP A 17 -3.95 -17.89 24.63
N ASP A 18 -3.50 -18.73 25.57
CA ASP A 18 -4.03 -20.09 25.77
C ASP A 18 -5.48 -20.08 26.27
N ASN A 19 -5.87 -19.02 26.97
CA ASN A 19 -7.22 -18.85 27.49
C ASN A 19 -8.18 -18.20 26.48
N VAL A 20 -7.67 -17.75 25.33
CA VAL A 20 -8.48 -17.05 24.31
C VAL A 20 -9.11 -18.07 23.37
N LYS A 21 -10.44 -18.07 23.29
CA LYS A 21 -11.15 -18.94 22.35
C LYS A 21 -10.88 -18.50 20.91
N GLN A 22 -10.92 -19.44 19.97
CA GLN A 22 -10.56 -19.16 18.57
C GLN A 22 -11.48 -18.12 17.91
N HIS A 23 -12.77 -18.10 18.28
CA HIS A 23 -13.72 -17.11 17.79
C HIS A 23 -13.43 -15.71 18.34
N ASP A 24 -12.97 -15.62 19.59
CA ASP A 24 -12.58 -14.36 20.21
C ASP A 24 -11.30 -13.83 19.55
N ALA A 25 -10.28 -14.68 19.36
CA ALA A 25 -9.07 -14.33 18.63
C ALA A 25 -9.36 -13.84 17.20
N ALA A 26 -10.24 -14.53 16.47
CA ALA A 26 -10.66 -14.10 15.13
C ALA A 26 -11.40 -12.75 15.18
N SER A 27 -12.21 -12.51 16.22
CA SER A 27 -12.95 -11.27 16.41
C SER A 27 -12.04 -10.10 16.76
N LEU A 28 -11.03 -10.35 17.61
CA LEU A 28 -9.96 -9.40 17.92
C LEU A 28 -9.18 -9.01 16.67
N LEU A 29 -8.81 -9.96 15.80
CA LEU A 29 -8.11 -9.63 14.55
C LEU A 29 -8.96 -8.72 13.64
N LYS A 30 -10.24 -9.06 13.45
CA LYS A 30 -11.16 -8.24 12.65
C LYS A 30 -11.31 -6.83 13.23
N PHE A 31 -11.49 -6.76 14.55
CA PHE A 31 -11.59 -5.51 15.30
C PHE A 31 -10.32 -4.68 15.16
N PHE A 32 -9.15 -5.27 15.40
CA PHE A 32 -7.85 -4.60 15.30
C PHE A 32 -7.65 -3.93 13.94
N ILE A 33 -7.93 -4.64 12.83
CA ILE A 33 -7.78 -4.07 11.49
C ILE A 33 -8.78 -2.93 11.23
N ARG A 34 -10.00 -3.04 11.77
CA ARG A 34 -11.07 -2.05 11.56
C ARG A 34 -10.86 -0.77 12.37
N GLU A 35 -10.36 -0.88 13.59
CA GLU A 35 -10.20 0.23 14.54
C GLU A 35 -8.82 0.90 14.48
N LEU A 36 -8.01 0.60 13.45
CA LEU A 36 -6.73 1.29 13.27
C LEU A 36 -6.95 2.82 13.18
N PRO A 37 -6.08 3.65 13.80
CA PRO A 37 -6.18 5.11 13.73
C PRO A 37 -6.18 5.64 12.29
N LEU A 38 -5.49 4.93 11.40
CA LEU A 38 -5.50 5.13 9.95
C LEU A 38 -5.83 3.79 9.27
N PRO A 39 -6.69 3.76 8.23
CA PRO A 39 -7.01 2.54 7.53
C PRO A 39 -5.73 1.89 6.99
N LEU A 40 -5.68 0.55 7.03
CA LEU A 40 -4.50 -0.18 6.57
C LEU A 40 -4.15 0.14 5.10
N LEU A 41 -5.15 0.40 4.26
CA LEU A 41 -4.97 0.77 2.84
C LEU A 41 -4.75 2.29 2.61
N THR A 42 -4.58 3.07 3.67
CA THR A 42 -4.54 4.55 3.72
C THR A 42 -5.81 5.22 3.18
N VAL A 43 -6.12 6.42 3.69
CA VAL A 43 -7.30 7.18 3.25
C VAL A 43 -7.15 7.61 1.78
N GLU A 44 -5.92 7.95 1.35
CA GLU A 44 -5.70 8.44 -0.01
C GLU A 44 -5.94 7.37 -1.08
N TYR A 45 -5.54 6.12 -0.81
CA TYR A 45 -5.62 5.06 -1.80
C TYR A 45 -6.90 4.22 -1.70
N LEU A 46 -7.67 4.33 -0.63
CA LEU A 46 -8.87 3.51 -0.42
C LEU A 46 -9.88 3.60 -1.59
N LYS A 47 -10.15 4.82 -2.09
CA LYS A 47 -11.01 5.04 -3.26
C LYS A 47 -10.43 4.38 -4.53
N ALA A 48 -9.11 4.35 -4.67
CA ALA A 48 -8.44 3.72 -5.79
C ALA A 48 -8.53 2.19 -5.70
N PHE A 49 -8.33 1.60 -4.50
CA PHE A 49 -8.55 0.17 -4.27
C PHE A 49 -9.99 -0.25 -4.58
N HIS A 50 -10.98 0.53 -4.17
CA HIS A 50 -12.37 0.28 -4.54
C HIS A 50 -12.59 0.35 -6.06
N SER A 51 -11.99 1.35 -6.71
CA SER A 51 -12.16 1.56 -8.16
C SER A 51 -11.61 0.43 -9.03
N VAL A 52 -10.71 -0.40 -8.50
CA VAL A 52 -10.14 -1.56 -9.22
C VAL A 52 -11.22 -2.44 -9.83
N GLN A 53 -12.33 -2.68 -9.14
CA GLN A 53 -13.38 -3.58 -9.61
C GLN A 53 -14.05 -3.14 -10.92
N TYR A 54 -14.03 -1.84 -11.22
CA TYR A 54 -14.62 -1.30 -12.44
C TYR A 54 -13.72 -1.51 -13.66
N LEU A 55 -12.47 -1.94 -13.45
CA LEU A 55 -11.58 -2.27 -14.56
C LEU A 55 -12.13 -3.49 -15.32
N PRO A 56 -12.11 -3.47 -16.65
CA PRO A 56 -12.85 -4.44 -17.47
C PRO A 56 -12.25 -5.85 -17.41
N THR A 57 -10.92 -5.95 -17.30
CA THR A 57 -10.24 -7.25 -17.35
C THR A 57 -9.56 -7.59 -16.03
N LYS A 58 -9.47 -8.88 -15.73
CA LYS A 58 -8.68 -9.43 -14.61
C LYS A 58 -7.23 -8.93 -14.61
N LYS A 59 -6.58 -8.85 -15.77
CA LYS A 59 -5.19 -8.39 -15.90
C LYS A 59 -5.04 -6.95 -15.41
N HIS A 60 -5.88 -6.04 -15.90
CA HIS A 60 -5.89 -4.65 -15.46
C HIS A 60 -6.17 -4.52 -13.96
N ARG A 61 -7.11 -5.31 -13.41
CA ARG A 61 -7.38 -5.35 -11.96
C ARG A 61 -6.15 -5.71 -11.16
N LEU A 62 -5.45 -6.78 -11.56
CA LEU A 62 -4.23 -7.23 -10.87
C LEU A 62 -3.08 -6.23 -10.99
N GLN A 63 -2.91 -5.63 -12.17
CA GLN A 63 -1.90 -4.59 -12.36
C GLN A 63 -2.18 -3.37 -11.49
N ALA A 64 -3.43 -2.90 -11.42
CA ALA A 64 -3.82 -1.80 -10.56
C ALA A 64 -3.58 -2.14 -9.08
N LEU A 65 -3.99 -3.33 -8.61
CA LEU A 65 -3.74 -3.75 -7.22
C LEU A 65 -2.26 -3.82 -6.88
N ASN A 66 -1.45 -4.40 -7.76
CA ASN A 66 0.00 -4.46 -7.57
C ASN A 66 0.62 -3.06 -7.45
N LEU A 67 0.25 -2.12 -8.33
CA LEU A 67 0.75 -0.76 -8.24
C LEU A 67 0.30 -0.05 -6.97
N LEU A 68 -0.97 -0.21 -6.57
CA LEU A 68 -1.48 0.35 -5.32
C LEU A 68 -0.73 -0.21 -4.09
N VAL A 69 -0.48 -1.52 -4.06
CA VAL A 69 0.27 -2.16 -2.97
C VAL A 69 1.73 -1.70 -2.92
N ILE A 70 2.35 -1.44 -4.06
CA ILE A 70 3.72 -0.89 -4.13
C ILE A 70 3.76 0.56 -3.64
N LEU A 71 2.70 1.33 -3.87
CA LEU A 71 2.59 2.73 -3.41
C LEU A 71 2.31 2.86 -1.90
N LEU A 72 1.82 1.81 -1.25
CA LEU A 72 1.60 1.83 0.19
C LEU A 72 2.90 2.10 0.95
N PRO A 73 2.84 2.87 2.05
CA PRO A 73 3.96 2.99 2.99
C PRO A 73 4.43 1.62 3.46
N GLU A 74 5.72 1.50 3.80
CA GLU A 74 6.36 0.22 4.15
C GLU A 74 5.60 -0.54 5.25
N ILE A 75 5.30 0.14 6.36
CA ILE A 75 4.58 -0.45 7.51
C ILE A 75 3.19 -0.97 7.12
N HIS A 76 2.48 -0.23 6.27
CA HIS A 76 1.14 -0.61 5.80
C HIS A 76 1.21 -1.82 4.87
N ARG A 77 2.16 -1.82 3.94
CA ARG A 77 2.38 -2.90 2.99
C ARG A 77 2.77 -4.20 3.68
N ASP A 78 3.67 -4.13 4.66
CA ASP A 78 4.17 -5.32 5.36
C ASP A 78 3.10 -5.92 6.28
N THR A 79 2.32 -5.07 6.95
CA THR A 79 1.14 -5.50 7.73
C THR A 79 0.09 -6.15 6.83
N LEU A 80 -0.21 -5.54 5.67
CA LEU A 80 -1.13 -6.11 4.69
C LEU A 80 -0.64 -7.47 4.16
N LYS A 81 0.67 -7.61 3.92
CA LYS A 81 1.28 -8.87 3.51
C LYS A 81 1.09 -9.96 4.54
N ALA A 82 1.45 -9.69 5.80
CA ALA A 82 1.26 -10.64 6.89
C ALA A 82 -0.21 -11.07 7.03
N LEU A 83 -1.15 -10.13 6.89
CA LEU A 83 -2.58 -10.40 6.92
C LEU A 83 -3.00 -11.32 5.76
N LEU A 84 -2.63 -11.00 4.51
CA LEU A 84 -3.03 -11.79 3.34
C LEU A 84 -2.41 -13.20 3.35
N GLU A 85 -1.17 -13.34 3.83
CA GLU A 85 -0.52 -14.64 4.03
C GLU A 85 -1.23 -15.47 5.10
N PHE A 86 -1.64 -14.86 6.22
CA PHE A 86 -2.45 -15.51 7.24
C PHE A 86 -3.80 -15.97 6.69
N LEU A 87 -4.53 -15.11 5.98
CA LEU A 87 -5.84 -15.46 5.42
C LEU A 87 -5.75 -16.57 4.38
N GLN A 88 -4.66 -16.62 3.61
CA GLN A 88 -4.41 -17.74 2.69
C GLN A 88 -4.23 -19.05 3.46
N ARG A 89 -3.46 -19.06 4.56
CA ARG A 89 -3.34 -20.25 5.42
C ARG A 89 -4.70 -20.72 5.94
N VAL A 90 -5.60 -19.80 6.32
CA VAL A 90 -6.98 -20.17 6.72
C VAL A 90 -7.72 -20.86 5.57
N VAL A 91 -7.62 -20.31 4.35
CA VAL A 91 -8.26 -20.88 3.14
C VAL A 91 -7.65 -22.23 2.72
N ASP A 92 -6.36 -22.45 2.99
CA ASP A 92 -5.71 -23.72 2.69
C ASP A 92 -6.24 -24.86 3.57
N HIS A 93 -6.71 -24.53 4.78
CA HIS A 93 -7.33 -25.48 5.72
C HIS A 93 -8.87 -25.59 5.56
N ARG A 94 -9.43 -25.11 4.45
CA ARG A 94 -10.89 -25.10 4.18
C ARG A 94 -11.58 -26.46 4.33
N GLU A 95 -10.87 -27.57 4.10
CA GLU A 95 -11.45 -28.91 4.25
C GLU A 95 -11.84 -29.19 5.71
N GLN A 96 -11.10 -28.62 6.66
CA GLN A 96 -11.32 -28.77 8.10
C GLN A 96 -12.19 -27.66 8.66
N ASN A 97 -11.86 -26.40 8.36
CA ASN A 97 -12.54 -25.23 8.95
C ASN A 97 -13.75 -24.73 8.15
N LYS A 98 -14.01 -25.29 6.95
CA LYS A 98 -15.11 -24.94 6.02
C LYS A 98 -15.08 -23.50 5.48
N MET A 99 -13.96 -22.79 5.66
CA MET A 99 -13.78 -21.41 5.21
C MET A 99 -13.18 -21.37 3.80
N ILE A 100 -14.04 -21.38 2.79
CA ILE A 100 -13.62 -21.14 1.41
C ILE A 100 -13.17 -19.68 1.20
N LEU A 101 -12.33 -19.45 0.19
CA LEU A 101 -11.79 -18.13 -0.17
C LEU A 101 -12.86 -17.02 -0.21
N LYS A 102 -14.03 -17.31 -0.79
CA LYS A 102 -15.13 -16.35 -0.88
C LYS A 102 -15.66 -15.94 0.49
N ASN A 103 -15.79 -16.88 1.43
CA ASN A 103 -16.28 -16.61 2.79
C ASN A 103 -15.29 -15.73 3.55
N VAL A 104 -14.00 -16.07 3.49
CA VAL A 104 -12.93 -15.28 4.10
C VAL A 104 -12.90 -13.86 3.54
N ALA A 105 -13.00 -13.72 2.22
CA ALA A 105 -13.03 -12.41 1.56
C ALA A 105 -14.24 -11.57 1.98
N MET A 106 -15.44 -12.16 2.04
CA MET A 106 -16.66 -11.44 2.47
C MET A 106 -16.58 -11.00 3.94
N ILE A 107 -15.99 -11.82 4.82
CA ILE A 107 -15.86 -11.50 6.24
C ILE A 107 -14.80 -10.42 6.46
N MET A 108 -13.69 -10.47 5.73
CA MET A 108 -12.57 -9.53 5.94
C MET A 108 -12.71 -8.20 5.20
N ALA A 109 -13.40 -8.17 4.06
CA ALA A 109 -13.62 -6.95 3.30
C ALA A 109 -14.17 -5.78 4.12
N PRO A 110 -15.26 -5.91 4.91
CA PRO A 110 -15.76 -4.78 5.69
C PRO A 110 -14.75 -4.27 6.72
N ASN A 111 -13.86 -5.12 7.24
CA ASN A 111 -12.85 -4.69 8.21
C ASN A 111 -11.69 -3.95 7.54
N LEU A 112 -11.28 -4.38 6.34
CA LEU A 112 -10.16 -3.76 5.61
C LEU A 112 -10.56 -2.46 4.87
N PHE A 113 -11.80 -2.39 4.40
CA PHE A 113 -12.31 -1.26 3.62
C PHE A 113 -13.16 -0.27 4.43
N SER A 114 -13.25 -0.47 5.76
CA SER A 114 -13.95 0.46 6.63
C SER A 114 -13.18 1.78 6.78
N VAL A 115 -13.94 2.88 6.91
CA VAL A 115 -13.43 4.21 7.21
C VAL A 115 -14.01 4.67 8.54
N HIS A 116 -13.67 3.97 9.62
CA HIS A 116 -14.01 4.39 10.99
C HIS A 116 -12.89 5.25 11.57
N THR A 117 -12.46 6.28 10.84
CA THR A 117 -11.52 7.23 11.46
C THR A 117 -12.31 8.27 12.23
N TYR A 118 -12.12 8.27 13.55
CA TYR A 118 -12.61 9.26 14.52
C TYR A 118 -12.30 10.73 14.14
N GLN A 119 -11.49 10.97 13.11
CA GLN A 119 -10.96 12.28 12.74
C GLN A 119 -11.38 12.79 11.35
N LEU A 120 -12.02 11.97 10.50
CA LEU A 120 -12.45 12.42 9.17
C LEU A 120 -13.88 12.98 9.18
N LYS A 121 -14.14 13.97 10.05
CA LYS A 121 -15.42 14.72 10.10
C LYS A 121 -15.70 15.56 8.84
N THR A 122 -14.80 15.57 7.86
CA THR A 122 -14.83 16.46 6.68
C THR A 122 -15.23 15.76 5.37
N VAL A 123 -15.30 14.43 5.34
CA VAL A 123 -15.74 13.67 4.17
C VAL A 123 -17.07 13.03 4.53
N ASP A 124 -18.08 13.19 3.66
CA ASP A 124 -19.40 12.60 3.81
C ASP A 124 -19.30 11.06 3.97
N GLN A 125 -19.24 10.62 5.24
CA GLN A 125 -19.02 9.23 5.63
C GLN A 125 -20.15 8.34 5.13
N GLY A 126 -21.39 8.85 5.12
CA GLY A 126 -22.56 8.13 4.61
C GLY A 126 -22.45 7.85 3.10
N ALA A 127 -21.91 8.79 2.33
CA ALA A 127 -21.67 8.58 0.91
C ALA A 127 -20.53 7.60 0.62
N LEU A 128 -19.47 7.59 1.44
CA LEU A 128 -18.33 6.70 1.23
C LEU A 128 -18.65 5.25 1.61
N GLU A 129 -19.33 5.03 2.74
CA GLU A 129 -19.82 3.71 3.14
C GLU A 129 -20.90 3.19 2.17
N GLY A 130 -21.82 4.05 1.71
CA GLY A 130 -22.80 3.71 0.68
C GLY A 130 -22.19 3.40 -0.70
N ALA A 131 -21.05 4.04 -1.03
CA ALA A 131 -20.33 3.79 -2.28
C ALA A 131 -19.62 2.41 -2.28
N PHE A 132 -19.20 1.92 -1.12
CA PHE A 132 -18.52 0.64 -0.97
C PHE A 132 -19.50 -0.52 -0.84
N SER A 133 -20.09 -0.93 -1.96
CA SER A 133 -20.93 -2.14 -1.96
C SER A 133 -20.14 -3.36 -1.45
N ALA A 134 -20.72 -4.08 -0.48
CA ALA A 134 -20.05 -5.21 0.20
C ALA A 134 -19.60 -6.32 -0.76
N ALA A 135 -20.38 -6.61 -1.81
CA ALA A 135 -20.01 -7.60 -2.83
C ALA A 135 -18.77 -7.18 -3.64
N ARG A 136 -18.62 -5.87 -3.80
CA ARG A 136 -17.62 -5.19 -4.62
C ARG A 136 -16.26 -5.16 -3.91
N THR A 137 -16.24 -4.71 -2.65
CA THR A 137 -15.06 -4.80 -1.78
C THR A 137 -14.63 -6.25 -1.51
N ALA A 138 -15.59 -7.18 -1.37
CA ALA A 138 -15.28 -8.61 -1.25
C ALA A 138 -14.58 -9.18 -2.50
N SER A 139 -14.93 -8.70 -3.70
CA SER A 139 -14.24 -9.09 -4.94
C SER A 139 -12.78 -8.63 -4.95
N VAL A 140 -12.51 -7.39 -4.51
CA VAL A 140 -11.15 -6.87 -4.38
C VAL A 140 -10.36 -7.68 -3.35
N MET A 141 -10.95 -7.93 -2.18
CA MET A 141 -10.34 -8.76 -1.13
C MET A 141 -9.99 -10.17 -1.63
N LEU A 142 -10.89 -10.78 -2.40
CA LEU A 142 -10.67 -12.10 -3.00
C LEU A 142 -9.47 -12.09 -3.97
N PHE A 143 -9.36 -11.07 -4.82
CA PHE A 143 -8.22 -10.92 -5.71
C PHE A 143 -6.92 -10.76 -4.94
N MET A 144 -6.96 -9.98 -3.85
CA MET A 144 -5.78 -9.73 -3.03
C MET A 144 -5.26 -11.00 -2.36
N ILE A 145 -6.15 -11.81 -1.75
CA ILE A 145 -5.77 -13.09 -1.14
C ILE A 145 -5.27 -14.06 -2.23
N LYS A 146 -6.03 -14.24 -3.31
CA LYS A 146 -5.75 -15.26 -4.35
C LYS A 146 -4.45 -15.01 -5.11
N TYR A 147 -4.11 -13.74 -5.36
CA TYR A 147 -2.97 -13.36 -6.20
C TYR A 147 -1.88 -12.62 -5.43
N GLN A 148 -1.82 -12.84 -4.12
CA GLN A 148 -0.91 -12.11 -3.22
C GLN A 148 0.54 -12.07 -3.71
N ASN A 149 1.09 -13.20 -4.20
CA ASN A 149 2.47 -13.30 -4.68
C ASN A 149 2.81 -12.30 -5.80
N LEU A 150 1.81 -11.88 -6.58
CA LEU A 150 1.98 -10.91 -7.65
C LEU A 150 1.93 -9.47 -7.16
N LEU A 151 1.30 -9.20 -6.01
CA LEU A 151 1.07 -7.84 -5.52
C LEU A 151 2.34 -7.14 -5.07
N TRP A 152 3.33 -7.89 -4.59
CA TRP A 152 4.60 -7.34 -4.07
C TRP A 152 5.72 -7.32 -5.12
N THR A 153 5.46 -7.83 -6.32
CA THR A 153 6.48 -7.92 -7.37
C THR A 153 6.59 -6.59 -8.10
N ILE A 154 7.81 -6.03 -8.21
CA ILE A 154 8.04 -4.81 -8.98
C ILE A 154 7.82 -5.10 -10.48
N PRO A 155 6.88 -4.41 -11.16
CA PRO A 155 6.65 -4.64 -12.59
C PRO A 155 7.87 -4.32 -13.44
N LYS A 156 8.13 -5.18 -14.44
CA LYS A 156 9.25 -5.01 -15.37
C LYS A 156 9.25 -3.65 -16.08
N PHE A 157 8.07 -3.10 -16.37
CA PHE A 157 7.96 -1.80 -17.03
C PHE A 157 8.44 -0.65 -16.13
N ILE A 158 8.21 -0.73 -14.82
CA ILE A 158 8.73 0.24 -13.84
C ILE A 158 10.25 0.13 -13.79
N VAL A 159 10.79 -1.09 -13.67
CA VAL A 159 12.25 -1.31 -13.68
C VAL A 159 12.89 -0.75 -14.96
N ALA A 160 12.29 -1.02 -16.12
CA ALA A 160 12.76 -0.51 -17.40
C ALA A 160 12.70 1.03 -17.46
N GLN A 161 11.65 1.63 -16.91
CA GLN A 161 11.49 3.08 -16.87
C GLN A 161 12.56 3.74 -15.98
N VAL A 162 12.77 3.22 -14.77
CA VAL A 162 13.79 3.71 -13.83
C VAL A 162 15.19 3.59 -14.45
N ARG A 163 15.51 2.46 -15.08
CA ARG A 163 16.79 2.27 -15.79
C ARG A 163 17.00 3.33 -16.88
N ARG A 164 15.98 3.59 -17.70
CA ARG A 164 16.04 4.63 -18.74
C ARG A 164 16.25 6.02 -18.14
N GLN A 165 15.53 6.38 -17.09
CA GLN A 165 15.69 7.66 -16.41
C GLN A 165 17.10 7.83 -15.83
N ASN A 166 17.64 6.79 -15.19
CA ASN A 166 19.00 6.82 -14.64
C ASN A 166 20.07 7.03 -15.72
N ILE A 167 19.95 6.36 -16.87
CA ILE A 167 20.86 6.56 -18.02
C ILE A 167 20.79 8.00 -18.54
N VAL A 168 19.57 8.54 -18.70
CA VAL A 168 19.38 9.93 -19.16
C VAL A 168 19.99 10.92 -18.17
N ASN A 169 19.77 10.71 -16.87
CA ASN A 169 20.31 11.58 -15.82
C ASN A 169 21.84 11.53 -15.77
N GLN A 170 22.46 10.34 -15.90
CA GLN A 170 23.91 10.22 -15.99
C GLN A 170 24.48 10.92 -17.22
N LYS A 171 23.82 10.79 -18.38
CA LYS A 171 24.23 11.50 -19.61
C LYS A 171 24.14 13.01 -19.45
N LYS A 172 23.08 13.53 -18.81
CA LYS A 172 22.95 14.96 -18.49
C LYS A 172 24.10 15.44 -17.60
N LEU A 173 24.37 14.73 -16.51
CA LEU A 173 25.46 15.06 -15.58
C LEU A 173 26.84 15.02 -16.27
N SER A 174 27.04 14.05 -17.16
CA SER A 174 28.28 13.90 -17.94
C SER A 174 28.49 15.06 -18.91
N LYS A 175 27.44 15.54 -19.57
CA LYS A 175 27.50 16.71 -20.48
C LYS A 175 27.60 18.05 -19.74
N GLU A 176 27.01 18.16 -18.55
CA GLU A 176 27.05 19.40 -17.76
C GLU A 176 28.46 19.77 -17.29
N LYS A 177 29.28 18.79 -16.91
CA LYS A 177 30.65 19.03 -16.41
C LYS A 177 31.57 19.74 -17.42
N PRO A 178 31.74 19.26 -18.67
CA PRO A 178 32.55 19.94 -19.67
C PRO A 178 31.94 21.29 -20.09
N MET A 179 30.61 21.38 -20.15
CA MET A 179 29.93 22.64 -20.48
C MET A 179 30.15 23.72 -19.40
N LYS A 180 30.08 23.36 -18.11
CA LYS A 180 30.44 24.26 -17.00
C LYS A 180 31.92 24.69 -17.04
N LYS A 181 32.84 23.77 -17.39
CA LYS A 181 34.27 24.11 -17.57
C LYS A 181 34.49 25.08 -18.73
N LEU A 182 33.81 24.88 -19.85
CA LEU A 182 33.89 25.76 -21.01
C LEU A 182 33.36 27.16 -20.68
N LEU A 183 32.19 27.25 -20.05
CA LEU A 183 31.59 28.53 -19.64
C LEU A 183 32.48 29.30 -18.66
N LYS A 184 33.13 28.62 -17.70
CA LYS A 184 34.12 29.26 -16.81
C LYS A 184 35.32 29.81 -17.56
N ARG A 185 35.84 29.10 -18.56
CA ARG A 185 36.93 29.60 -19.41
C ARG A 185 36.51 30.84 -20.19
N MET A 186 35.35 30.79 -20.84
CA MET A 186 34.82 31.93 -21.60
C MET A 186 34.61 33.18 -20.72
N ALA A 187 34.14 33.02 -19.49
CA ALA A 187 33.99 34.13 -18.55
C ALA A 187 35.35 34.74 -18.15
N TYR A 188 36.35 33.90 -17.85
CA TYR A 188 37.70 34.35 -17.54
C TYR A 188 38.36 35.09 -18.70
N ASP A 189 38.25 34.55 -19.92
CA ASP A 189 38.81 35.18 -21.12
C ASP A 189 38.16 36.53 -21.41
N ARG A 190 36.84 36.65 -21.17
CA ARG A 190 36.09 37.90 -21.31
C ARG A 190 36.55 38.98 -20.30
N GLU A 191 36.64 38.63 -19.02
CA GLU A 191 37.16 39.55 -17.99
C GLU A 191 38.59 40.00 -18.28
N LYS A 192 39.43 39.11 -18.83
CA LYS A 192 40.79 39.45 -19.24
C LYS A 192 40.81 40.43 -20.42
N SER A 193 39.96 40.22 -21.42
CA SER A 193 39.87 41.13 -22.57
C SER A 193 39.40 42.54 -22.17
N GLU A 194 38.44 42.66 -21.24
CA GLU A 194 37.90 43.95 -20.79
C GLU A 194 38.95 44.77 -20.01
N LYS A 195 39.83 44.11 -19.23
CA LYS A 195 40.95 44.77 -18.54
C LYS A 195 42.07 45.24 -19.47
N CYS A 196 42.32 44.56 -20.59
CA CYS A 196 43.34 44.97 -21.56
C CYS A 196 42.92 46.17 -22.43
N THR A 197 41.62 46.47 -22.51
CA THR A 197 41.08 47.60 -23.28
C THR A 197 40.87 48.86 -22.45
N SER A 198 41.16 48.82 -21.15
CA SER A 198 40.98 49.93 -20.20
C SER A 198 42.30 50.50 -19.64
N GLU A 199 43.44 50.07 -20.19
CA GLU A 199 44.77 50.70 -20.09
C GLU A 199 45.12 51.42 -21.39
#